data_AF-A0A3B8QWD8-F1
#
_entry.id   AF-A0A3B8QWD8-F1
#
_cell.length_a   1.000
_cell.length_b   1.000
_cell.length_c   1.000
_cell.angle_alpha   90.00
_cell.angle_beta   90.00
_cell.angle_gamma   90.00
#
_symmetry.space_group_name_H-M   'P 1'
#
loop_
_entity.id
_entity.type
_entity.pdbx_description
1 polymer ?
#
loop_
_entity_poly.entity_id
_entity_poly.type
_entity_poly.pdbx_seq_one_letter_code
_entity_poly.pdbx_strand_id
1 'polypeptide(L)' 'MEGYTLALDFSVNAKNLALMNELDKITMRYNGRLYLAKDSRMTRDVFRQSERRADAYKQYRQSEGASAAYSSAQSERLGL' A
#
# COMPACT_ATOMS: atom_id res chain seq x y z
N MET A 1 2.18 -16.62 -0.63
CA MET A 1 0.78 -16.68 -0.17
C MET A 1 0.00 -17.25 -1.32
N GLU A 2 -0.65 -18.39 -1.13
CA GLU A 2 -1.57 -18.91 -2.13
C GLU A 2 -2.80 -18.00 -2.23
N GLY A 3 -3.31 -17.82 -3.43
CA GLY A 3 -4.45 -16.93 -3.68
C GLY A 3 -4.51 -16.48 -5.13
N TYR A 4 -5.44 -15.57 -5.39
CA TYR A 4 -5.66 -15.00 -6.72
C TYR A 4 -5.06 -13.60 -6.80
N THR A 5 -4.38 -13.32 -7.91
CA THR A 5 -3.87 -11.99 -8.23
C THR A 5 -4.73 -11.42 -9.35
N LEU A 6 -5.30 -10.23 -9.12
CA LEU A 6 -6.06 -9.50 -10.12
C LEU A 6 -5.31 -8.21 -10.47
N ALA A 7 -5.19 -7.94 -11.76
CA ALA A 7 -4.75 -6.66 -12.30
C ALA A 7 -5.87 -6.15 -13.21
N LEU A 8 -6.42 -4.99 -12.88
CA LEU A 8 -7.62 -4.45 -13.51
C LEU A 8 -7.35 -2.99 -13.91
N ASP A 9 -7.75 -2.63 -15.12
CA ASP A 9 -7.60 -1.27 -15.64
C ASP A 9 -8.95 -0.55 -15.66
N PHE A 10 -9.04 0.54 -14.90
CA PHE A 10 -10.23 1.39 -14.82
C PHE A 10 -9.90 2.80 -15.34
N SER A 11 -10.78 3.38 -16.16
CA SER A 11 -10.64 4.78 -16.57
C SER A 11 -10.70 5.73 -15.37
N VAL A 12 -9.93 6.81 -15.38
CA VAL A 12 -9.88 7.76 -14.26
C VAL A 12 -11.16 8.61 -14.23
N ASN A 13 -12.03 8.34 -13.26
CA ASN A 13 -13.21 9.14 -12.96
C ASN A 13 -13.64 8.96 -11.48
N ALA A 14 -14.49 9.86 -10.99
CA ALA A 14 -14.91 9.88 -9.58
C ALA A 14 -15.58 8.57 -9.13
N LYS A 15 -16.39 7.93 -9.99
CA LYS A 15 -17.05 6.65 -9.66
C LYS A 15 -16.03 5.53 -9.48
N ASN A 16 -15.04 5.44 -10.36
CA ASN A 16 -13.98 4.44 -10.28
C ASN A 16 -13.05 4.68 -9.09
N LEU A 17 -12.74 5.94 -8.74
CA LEU A 17 -11.98 6.25 -7.53
C LEU A 17 -12.72 5.83 -6.25
N ALA A 18 -14.05 6.01 -6.21
CA ALA A 18 -14.88 5.50 -5.12
C ALA A 18 -14.90 3.96 -5.09
N LEU A 19 -15.01 3.30 -6.24
CA LEU A 19 -14.92 1.85 -6.35
C LEU A 19 -13.57 1.32 -5.82
N MET A 20 -12.46 1.97 -6.15
CA MET A 20 -11.14 1.58 -5.63
C MET A 20 -11.08 1.61 -4.10
N ASN A 21 -11.75 2.57 -3.44
CA ASN A 21 -11.85 2.57 -1.96
C ASN A 21 -12.59 1.33 -1.44
N GLU A 22 -13.63 0.88 -2.13
CA GLU A 22 -14.36 -0.34 -1.76
C GLU A 22 -13.54 -1.60 -2.01
N LEU A 23 -12.78 -1.64 -3.12
CA LEU A 23 -11.87 -2.74 -3.42
C LEU A 23 -10.75 -2.85 -2.37
N ASP A 24 -10.20 -1.73 -1.89
CA ASP A 24 -9.24 -1.73 -0.79
C ASP A 24 -9.84 -2.38 0.46
N LYS A 25 -11.07 -1.99 0.85
CA LYS A 25 -11.78 -2.57 2.00
C LYS A 25 -12.04 -4.07 1.83
N ILE A 26 -12.46 -4.51 0.65
CA ILE A 26 -12.68 -5.93 0.34
C ILE A 26 -11.36 -6.70 0.45
N THR A 27 -10.29 -6.15 -0.14
CA THR A 27 -8.96 -6.77 -0.10
C THR A 27 -8.50 -6.96 1.34
N MET A 28 -8.65 -5.93 2.20
CA MET A 28 -8.30 -6.03 3.61
C MET A 28 -9.16 -7.03 4.37
N ARG A 29 -10.47 -7.07 4.11
CA ARG A 29 -11.39 -8.04 4.73
C ARG A 29 -10.94 -9.49 4.53
N TYR A 30 -10.33 -9.79 3.38
CA TYR A 30 -9.86 -11.13 3.04
C TYR A 30 -8.34 -11.30 3.21
N ASN A 31 -7.68 -10.44 4.00
CA ASN A 31 -6.24 -10.50 4.27
C ASN A 31 -5.36 -10.45 2.99
N GLY A 32 -5.86 -9.82 1.94
CA GLY A 32 -5.15 -9.58 0.70
C GLY A 32 -4.10 -8.47 0.82
N ARG A 33 -3.39 -8.21 -0.27
CA ARG A 33 -2.34 -7.17 -0.34
C ARG A 33 -2.47 -6.35 -1.62
N LEU A 34 -1.94 -5.13 -1.57
CA LEU A 34 -1.88 -4.21 -2.70
C LEU A 34 -0.43 -4.10 -3.19
N TYR A 35 -0.25 -4.05 -4.51
CA TYR A 35 1.08 -4.02 -5.11
C TYR A 35 1.60 -2.58 -5.21
N LEU A 36 2.64 -2.25 -4.44
CA LEU A 36 3.20 -0.89 -4.35
C LEU A 36 3.65 -0.32 -5.71
N ALA A 37 4.15 -1.13 -6.63
CA ALA A 37 4.57 -0.66 -7.96
C ALA A 37 3.39 -0.19 -8.84
N LYS A 38 2.15 -0.49 -8.42
CA LYS A 38 0.90 -0.09 -9.09
C LYS A 38 0.07 0.87 -8.23
N ASP A 39 0.54 1.22 -7.03
CA ASP A 39 -0.19 2.09 -6.10
C ASP A 39 0.33 3.53 -6.10
N SER A 40 -0.60 4.46 -6.27
CA SER A 40 -0.37 5.90 -6.07
C SER A 40 -1.36 6.54 -5.09
N ARG A 41 -2.31 5.79 -4.51
CA ARG A 41 -3.47 6.35 -3.76
C ARG A 41 -3.71 5.77 -2.37
N MET A 42 -3.18 4.59 -2.07
CA MET A 42 -3.41 3.89 -0.81
C MET A 42 -3.04 4.74 0.39
N THR A 43 -3.85 4.69 1.45
CA THR A 43 -3.55 5.39 2.70
C THR A 43 -2.52 4.64 3.52
N ARG A 44 -1.86 5.34 4.45
CA ARG A 44 -0.92 4.75 5.41
C ARG A 44 -1.54 3.60 6.21
N ASP A 45 -2.79 3.76 6.66
CA ASP A 45 -3.47 2.77 7.49
C ASP A 45 -3.77 1.49 6.72
N VAL A 46 -4.23 1.61 5.47
CA VAL A 46 -4.45 0.45 4.59
C VAL A 46 -3.12 -0.27 4.34
N PHE A 47 -2.04 0.47 4.08
CA PHE A 47 -0.73 -0.15 3.89
C PHE A 47 -0.28 -0.96 5.11
N ARG A 48 -0.35 -0.35 6.31
CA ARG A 48 0.02 -1.02 7.58
C ARG A 48 -0.84 -2.24 7.86
N GLN A 49 -2.14 -2.20 7.55
CA GLN A 49 -3.02 -3.35 7.69
C GLN A 49 -2.68 -4.47 6.69
N SER A 50 -2.31 -4.11 5.45
CA SER A 50 -2.04 -5.06 4.37
C SER A 50 -0.67 -5.74 4.45
N GLU A 51 0.35 -5.06 5.01
CA GLU A 51 1.73 -5.55 5.01
C GLU A 51 2.25 -5.74 6.44
N ARG A 52 2.18 -6.99 6.90
CA ARG A 52 2.64 -7.40 8.25
C ARG A 52 4.12 -7.10 8.52
N ARG A 53 4.94 -6.92 7.47
CA ARG A 53 6.37 -6.58 7.60
C ARG A 53 6.64 -5.08 7.64
N ALA A 54 5.62 -4.24 7.50
CA ALA A 54 5.80 -2.79 7.37
C ALA A 54 6.53 -2.18 8.58
N ASP A 55 6.14 -2.56 9.80
CA ASP A 55 6.75 -2.01 11.01
C ASP A 55 8.21 -2.44 11.19
N ALA A 56 8.52 -3.71 10.95
CA ALA A 56 9.90 -4.22 10.98
C ALA A 56 10.77 -3.53 9.92
N TYR A 57 10.24 -3.33 8.71
CA TYR A 57 10.95 -2.64 7.65
C TYR A 57 11.20 -1.16 7.97
N LYS A 58 10.20 -0.49 8.55
CA LYS A 58 10.36 0.89 9.02
C LYS A 58 11.46 1.00 10.09
N GLN A 59 11.47 0.10 11.07
CA GLN A 59 12.50 0.07 12.11
C GLN A 59 13.90 -0.14 11.52
N TYR A 60 14.04 -1.07 10.58
CA TYR A 60 15.28 -1.29 9.84
C TYR A 60 15.76 -0.02 9.12
N ARG A 61 14.87 0.67 8.39
CA ARG A 61 15.24 1.92 7.70
C ARG A 61 15.71 3.01 8.66
N GLN A 62 15.14 3.04 9.86
CA GLN A 62 15.55 3.98 10.90
C GLN A 62 16.91 3.61 11.50
N SER A 63 17.17 2.33 11.81
CA SER A 63 18.44 1.89 12.40
C SER A 63 19.63 2.11 11.46
N GLU A 64 19.43 1.93 10.16
CA GLU A 64 20.46 2.12 9.15
C GLU A 64 20.61 3.59 8.70
N GLY A 65 19.84 4.53 9.27
CA GLY A 65 19.80 5.93 8.81
C GLY A 65 19.21 6.12 7.40
N ALA A 66 18.70 5.04 6.78
CA ALA A 66 18.17 5.02 5.43
C ALA A 66 16.89 5.88 5.27
N SER A 67 16.12 6.07 6.34
CA SER A 67 14.96 6.97 6.31
C SER A 67 15.33 8.43 6.02
N ALA A 68 16.52 8.88 6.43
CA ALA A 68 17.00 10.24 6.16
C ALA A 68 17.73 10.36 4.82
N ALA A 69 18.49 9.31 4.45
CA ALA A 69 19.27 9.31 3.21
C ALA A 69 18.42 9.05 1.95
N TYR A 70 17.33 8.29 2.07
CA TYR A 70 16.52 7.88 0.94
C TYR A 70 15.04 8.10 1.25
N SER A 71 14.38 8.99 0.51
CA SER A 71 12.92 9.17 0.58
C SER A 71 12.29 9.20 -0.80
N SER A 72 11.01 8.87 -0.86
CA SER A 72 10.15 9.05 -2.02
C SER A 72 8.77 9.50 -1.58
N ALA A 73 8.00 10.07 -2.51
CA ALA A 73 6.61 10.42 -2.26
C ALA A 73 5.78 9.22 -1.75
N GLN A 74 6.11 7.99 -2.19
CA GLN A 74 5.46 6.79 -1.69
C GLN A 74 5.88 6.47 -0.25
N SER A 75 7.18 6.53 0.10
CA SER A 75 7.60 6.24 1.48
C SER A 75 7.02 7.25 2.47
N GLU A 76 6.97 8.53 2.10
CA GLU A 76 6.41 9.60 2.93
C GLU A 76 4.90 9.41 3.16
N ARG A 77 4.13 9.18 2.08
CA ARG A 77 2.69 8.90 2.15
C ARG A 77 2.41 7.68 3.04
N LEU A 78 3.15 6.59 2.83
CA LEU A 78 2.95 5.33 3.55
C LEU A 78 3.60 5.32 4.96
N GLY A 79 4.34 6.36 5.32
CA GLY A 79 4.95 6.50 6.65
C GLY A 79 6.05 5.48 6.94
N LEU A 80 6.79 5.11 5.90
CA LEU A 80 7.97 4.25 5.94
C LEU A 80 9.24 5.05 6.20
#